data_AF-A0A966LTE5-F1
#
_entry.id   AF-A0A966LTE5-F1
#
_cell.length_a   1.000
_cell.length_b   1.000
_cell.length_c   1.000
_cell.angle_alpha   90.00
_cell.angle_beta   90.00
_cell.angle_gamma   90.00
#
_symmetry.space_group_name_H-M   'P 1'
#
loop_
_entity.id
_entity.type
_entity.pdbx_description
1 polymer ?
#
loop_
_entity_poly.entity_id
_entity_poly.type
_entity_poly.pdbx_seq_one_letter_code
_entity_poly.pdbx_strand_id
1 'polypeptide(L)'
;MKIRLKEKDIEKAEALNKQRKDMLEEVDKMQSIEIHQLIDLHIADIKQYLYDIHREYSKKGYMPGFLKETLEAKFKYYSSHGGNGHGVFLYNALMELPEEEPEKIGGSNYGRKS
;
A
#
# COMPACT_ATOMS: atom_id res chain seq x y z
N MET A 1 -51.44 7.38 37.39
CA MET A 1 -50.02 7.11 37.73
C MET A 1 -49.33 6.14 36.76
N LYS A 2 -49.97 5.03 36.31
CA LYS A 2 -49.37 4.04 35.38
C LYS A 2 -48.99 4.59 33.99
N ILE A 3 -49.70 5.59 33.46
CA ILE A 3 -49.46 6.16 32.12
C ILE A 3 -48.13 6.96 32.09
N ARG A 4 -47.89 7.83 33.08
CA ARG A 4 -46.62 8.58 33.23
C ARG A 4 -45.37 7.70 33.41
N LEU A 5 -45.53 6.50 33.95
CA LEU A 5 -44.41 5.55 34.08
C LEU A 5 -44.04 4.97 32.71
N LYS A 6 -45.04 4.61 31.89
CA LYS A 6 -44.82 4.12 30.52
C LYS A 6 -44.21 5.18 29.60
N GLU A 7 -44.66 6.43 29.72
CA GLU A 7 -44.08 7.57 28.97
C GLU A 7 -42.59 7.76 29.31
N LYS A 8 -42.23 7.71 30.60
CA LYS A 8 -40.83 7.77 31.04
C LYS A 8 -39.98 6.59 30.57
N ASP A 9 -40.56 5.40 30.46
CA ASP A 9 -39.84 4.22 29.95
C ASP A 9 -39.59 4.33 28.44
N ILE A 10 -40.52 4.92 27.68
CA ILE A 10 -40.35 5.23 26.25
C ILE A 10 -39.27 6.29 26.05
N GLU A 11 -39.31 7.40 26.81
CA GLU A 11 -38.29 8.46 26.74
C GLU A 11 -36.89 7.92 27.03
N LYS A 12 -36.76 7.02 28.02
CA LYS A 12 -35.48 6.36 28.32
C LYS A 12 -35.01 5.45 27.20
N ALA A 13 -35.93 4.70 26.58
CA ALA A 13 -35.60 3.82 25.47
C ALA A 13 -35.14 4.62 24.23
N GLU A 14 -35.81 5.74 23.93
CA GLU A 14 -35.42 6.65 22.86
C GLU A 14 -34.06 7.31 23.12
N ALA A 15 -33.82 7.78 24.35
CA ALA A 15 -32.53 8.35 24.75
C ALA A 15 -31.40 7.32 24.64
N LEU A 16 -31.64 6.07 25.07
CA LEU A 16 -30.66 4.98 24.95
C LEU A 16 -30.38 4.63 23.48
N ASN A 17 -31.42 4.60 22.64
CA ASN A 17 -31.26 4.34 21.21
C ASN A 17 -30.47 5.45 20.52
N LYS A 18 -30.74 6.72 20.86
CA LYS A 18 -29.97 7.86 20.37
C LYS A 18 -28.50 7.75 20.78
N GLN A 19 -28.23 7.49 22.07
CA GLN A 19 -26.87 7.33 22.57
C GLN A 19 -26.11 6.20 21.86
N ARG A 20 -26.79 5.06 21.60
CA ARG A 20 -26.20 3.96 20.82
C ARG A 20 -25.86 4.37 19.39
N LYS A 21 -26.75 5.12 18.74
CA LYS A 21 -26.54 5.60 17.37
C LYS A 21 -25.35 6.57 17.32
N ASP A 22 -25.31 7.53 18.24
CA ASP A 22 -24.22 8.51 18.32
C ASP A 22 -22.88 7.80 18.56
N MET A 23 -22.84 6.79 19.43
CA MET A 23 -21.64 5.99 19.69
C MET A 23 -21.20 5.17 18.45
N LEU A 24 -22.13 4.60 17.68
CA LEU A 24 -21.78 3.89 16.45
C LEU A 24 -21.20 4.86 15.40
N GLU A 25 -21.78 6.05 15.26
CA GLU A 25 -21.25 7.08 14.35
C GLU A 25 -19.85 7.55 14.78
N GLU A 26 -19.56 7.62 16.08
CA GLU A 26 -18.21 7.92 16.58
C GLU A 26 -17.21 6.78 16.29
N VAL A 27 -17.61 5.53 16.49
CA VAL A 27 -16.78 4.36 16.15
C VAL A 27 -16.44 4.35 14.66
N ASP A 28 -17.42 4.55 13.79
CA ASP A 28 -17.21 4.59 12.34
C ASP A 28 -16.24 5.72 11.94
N LYS A 29 -16.35 6.90 12.57
CA LYS A 29 -15.42 8.01 12.35
C LYS A 29 -14.00 7.67 12.79
N MET A 30 -13.83 7.08 13.98
CA MET A 30 -12.51 6.69 14.48
C MET A 30 -11.86 5.63 13.60
N GLN A 31 -12.61 4.58 13.24
CA GLN A 31 -12.13 3.53 12.34
C GLN A 31 -11.74 4.10 10.97
N SER A 32 -12.53 5.02 10.43
CA SER A 32 -12.18 5.70 9.19
C SER A 32 -10.83 6.42 9.30
N ILE A 33 -10.60 7.19 10.37
CA ILE A 33 -9.32 7.89 10.60
C ILE A 33 -8.15 6.89 10.69
N GLU A 34 -8.30 5.82 11.46
CA GLU A 34 -7.26 4.78 11.61
C GLU A 34 -6.94 4.11 10.27
N ILE A 35 -7.97 3.81 9.46
CA ILE A 35 -7.80 3.24 8.12
C ILE A 35 -7.02 4.20 7.22
N HIS A 36 -7.35 5.49 7.22
CA HIS A 36 -6.62 6.48 6.42
C HIS A 36 -5.15 6.58 6.84
N GLN A 37 -4.87 6.58 8.14
CA GLN A 37 -3.49 6.58 8.66
C GLN A 37 -2.71 5.33 8.24
N LEU A 38 -3.34 4.16 8.25
CA LEU A 38 -2.71 2.91 7.80
C LEU A 38 -2.44 2.90 6.30
N ILE A 39 -3.33 3.48 5.49
CA ILE A 39 -3.12 3.68 4.05
C ILE A 39 -1.92 4.59 3.81
N ASP A 40 -1.83 5.72 4.52
CA ASP A 40 -0.72 6.66 4.39
C ASP A 40 0.64 6.02 4.73
N LEU A 41 0.68 5.20 5.79
CA LEU A 41 1.87 4.43 6.17
C LEU A 41 2.25 3.42 5.08
N HIS A 42 1.29 2.66 4.54
CA HIS A 42 1.56 1.71 3.45
C HIS A 42 2.09 2.42 2.19
N ILE A 43 1.56 3.60 1.86
CA ILE A 43 2.04 4.41 0.75
C ILE A 43 3.49 4.84 0.98
N ALA A 44 3.84 5.25 2.22
CA ALA A 44 5.21 5.60 2.58
C ALA A 44 6.16 4.41 2.45
N ASP A 45 5.76 3.23 2.92
CA ASP A 45 6.55 2.00 2.81
C ASP A 45 6.78 1.60 1.35
N ILE A 46 5.76 1.70 0.50
CA ILE A 46 5.91 1.40 -0.93
C ILE A 46 6.83 2.42 -1.61
N LYS A 47 6.77 3.71 -1.24
CA LYS A 47 7.72 4.71 -1.75
C LYS A 47 9.15 4.35 -1.39
N GLN A 48 9.41 4.01 -0.12
CA GLN A 48 10.73 3.62 0.33
C GLN A 48 11.24 2.38 -0.43
N TYR A 49 10.38 1.37 -0.59
CA TYR A 49 10.67 0.18 -1.37
C TYR A 49 11.02 0.51 -2.83
N LEU A 50 10.25 1.38 -3.50
CA LEU A 50 10.53 1.84 -4.86
C LEU A 50 11.92 2.50 -4.96
N TYR A 51 12.26 3.36 -3.99
CA TYR A 51 13.58 4.00 -3.96
C TYR A 51 14.71 3.00 -3.80
N ASP A 52 14.58 2.06 -2.88
CA ASP A 52 15.64 1.10 -2.57
C ASP A 52 15.90 0.16 -3.76
N ILE A 53 14.83 -0.36 -4.37
CA ILE A 53 14.96 -1.23 -5.55
C ILE A 53 15.46 -0.46 -6.75
N HIS A 54 14.96 0.75 -7.01
CA HIS A 54 15.48 1.60 -8.09
C HIS A 54 16.98 1.86 -7.89
N ARG A 55 17.41 2.25 -6.69
CA ARG A 55 18.82 2.48 -6.38
C ARG A 55 19.69 1.24 -6.61
N GLU A 56 19.19 0.06 -6.31
CA GLU A 56 19.92 -1.20 -6.47
C GLU A 56 19.98 -1.64 -7.94
N TYR A 57 18.84 -1.73 -8.61
CA TYR A 57 18.73 -2.39 -9.91
C TYR A 57 18.99 -1.45 -11.08
N SER A 58 18.78 -0.13 -10.95
CA SER A 58 19.24 0.82 -11.98
C SER A 58 20.76 0.80 -12.14
N LYS A 59 21.52 0.46 -11.08
CA LYS A 59 22.98 0.28 -11.18
C LYS A 59 23.37 -1.05 -11.83
N LYS A 60 22.58 -2.10 -11.59
CA LYS A 60 22.78 -3.42 -12.18
C LYS A 60 22.40 -3.45 -13.66
N GLY A 61 21.48 -2.57 -14.07
CA GLY A 61 21.01 -2.49 -15.45
C GLY A 61 20.06 -3.62 -15.85
N TYR A 62 19.62 -4.44 -14.89
CA TYR A 62 18.61 -5.49 -15.07
C TYR A 62 17.84 -5.67 -13.75
N MET A 63 16.63 -6.23 -13.79
CA MET A 63 15.85 -6.59 -12.59
C MET A 63 15.16 -7.94 -12.81
N PRO A 64 15.44 -8.97 -11.98
CA PRO A 64 14.82 -10.28 -12.10
C PRO A 64 13.30 -10.25 -12.24
N GLY A 65 12.74 -11.08 -13.13
CA GLY A 65 11.29 -11.11 -13.42
C GLY A 65 10.39 -11.28 -12.20
N PHE A 66 10.76 -12.13 -11.23
CA PHE A 66 9.97 -12.30 -10.00
C PHE A 66 9.86 -11.01 -9.16
N LEU A 67 10.86 -10.11 -9.26
CA LEU A 67 10.81 -8.80 -8.60
C LEU A 67 9.90 -7.83 -9.36
N LYS A 68 9.81 -7.93 -10.69
CA LYS A 68 8.82 -7.19 -11.49
C LYS A 68 7.41 -7.58 -11.08
N GLU A 69 7.10 -8.87 -11.00
CA GLU A 69 5.78 -9.35 -10.58
C GLU A 69 5.41 -8.85 -9.17
N THR A 70 6.37 -8.91 -8.23
CA THR A 70 6.18 -8.39 -6.87
C THR A 70 5.95 -6.88 -6.88
N LEU A 71 6.69 -6.16 -7.73
CA LEU A 71 6.60 -4.72 -7.88
C LEU A 71 5.25 -4.29 -8.46
N GLU A 72 4.74 -4.99 -9.48
CA GLU A 72 3.41 -4.76 -10.06
C GLU A 72 2.31 -4.85 -9.01
N ALA A 73 2.34 -5.90 -8.19
CA ALA A 73 1.34 -6.09 -7.13
C ALA A 73 1.35 -4.93 -6.11
N LYS A 74 2.55 -4.52 -5.66
CA LYS A 74 2.72 -3.38 -4.74
C LYS A 74 2.30 -2.05 -5.39
N PHE A 75 2.65 -1.85 -6.65
CA PHE A 75 2.36 -0.61 -7.37
C PHE A 75 0.88 -0.44 -7.69
N LYS A 76 0.15 -1.54 -7.92
CA LYS A 76 -1.32 -1.49 -8.08
C LYS A 76 -2.01 -0.92 -6.84
N TYR A 77 -1.58 -1.33 -5.65
CA TYR A 77 -2.08 -0.74 -4.40
C TYR A 77 -1.72 0.74 -4.31
N TYR A 78 -0.44 1.08 -4.52
CA TYR A 78 0.05 2.46 -4.47
C TYR A 78 -0.70 3.42 -5.40
N SER A 79 -0.90 3.04 -6.67
CA SER A 79 -1.58 3.87 -7.65
C SER A 79 -3.07 4.06 -7.34
N SER A 80 -3.71 3.04 -6.76
CA SER A 80 -5.14 3.09 -6.39
C SER A 80 -5.43 3.94 -5.14
N HIS A 81 -4.42 4.22 -4.31
CA HIS A 81 -4.59 4.88 -3.01
C HIS A 81 -3.91 6.26 -2.92
N GLY A 82 -3.59 6.91 -4.04
CA GLY A 82 -3.02 8.27 -4.01
C GLY A 82 -1.50 8.33 -4.16
N GLY A 83 -0.91 7.34 -4.82
CA GLY A 83 0.47 7.38 -5.27
C GLY A 83 0.79 8.64 -6.09
N ASN A 84 2.00 9.19 -5.91
CA ASN A 84 2.46 10.40 -6.60
C ASN A 84 3.26 10.08 -7.88
N GLY A 85 3.44 11.11 -8.72
CA GLY A 85 4.15 10.99 -10.00
C GLY A 85 5.61 10.55 -9.89
N HIS A 86 6.28 10.80 -8.76
CA HIS A 86 7.65 10.32 -8.57
C HIS A 86 7.70 8.79 -8.38
N GLY A 87 6.78 8.23 -7.59
CA GLY A 87 6.68 6.76 -7.46
C GLY A 87 6.33 6.08 -8.79
N VAL A 88 5.48 6.71 -9.62
CA VAL A 88 5.17 6.23 -10.98
C VAL A 88 6.42 6.21 -11.85
N PHE A 89 7.22 7.28 -11.80
CA PHE A 89 8.49 7.35 -12.54
C PHE A 89 9.45 6.21 -12.13
N LEU A 90 9.66 6.02 -10.82
CA LEU A 90 10.55 4.95 -10.32
C LEU A 90 10.08 3.56 -10.74
N TYR A 91 8.77 3.33 -10.66
CA TYR A 91 8.16 2.08 -11.11
C TYR A 91 8.40 1.82 -12.60
N ASN A 92 8.09 2.80 -13.46
CA ASN A 92 8.27 2.64 -14.90
C ASN A 92 9.74 2.36 -15.26
N ALA A 93 10.67 3.13 -14.67
CA ALA A 93 12.10 2.94 -14.89
C ALA A 93 12.58 1.52 -14.51
N LEU A 94 12.02 0.94 -13.44
CA LEU A 94 12.31 -0.44 -13.04
C LEU A 94 11.71 -1.49 -13.99
N MET A 95 10.49 -1.25 -14.48
CA MET A 95 9.81 -2.17 -15.39
C MET A 95 10.46 -2.23 -16.78
N GLU A 96 11.11 -1.14 -17.20
CA GLU A 96 11.88 -1.05 -18.45
C GLU A 96 13.21 -1.82 -18.42
N LEU A 97 13.73 -2.17 -17.24
CA LEU A 97 14.96 -2.94 -17.13
C LEU A 97 14.79 -4.35 -17.72
N PRO A 98 15.81 -4.93 -18.37
CA PRO A 98 15.77 -6.33 -18.78
C PRO A 98 15.65 -7.26 -17.57
N GLU A 99 15.09 -8.45 -17.76
CA GLU A 99 14.87 -9.42 -16.66
C GLU A 99 16.10 -10.27 -16.34
N GLU A 100 17.01 -10.39 -17.30
CA GLU A 100 18.24 -11.14 -17.20
C GLU A 100 19.44 -10.18 -17.21
N GLU A 101 20.52 -10.58 -16.53
CA GLU A 101 21.78 -9.84 -16.61
C GLU A 101 22.23 -9.85 -18.08
N PRO A 102 22.47 -8.67 -18.71
CA PRO A 102 22.96 -8.65 -20.08
C PRO A 102 24.27 -9.43 -20.13
N GLU A 103 24.38 -10.38 -21.06
CA GLU A 103 25.59 -11.19 -21.24
C GLU A 103 26.81 -10.25 -21.26
N LYS A 104 27.75 -10.48 -20.35
CA LYS A 104 29.04 -9.77 -20.39
C LYS A 104 29.72 -10.13 -21.70
N ILE A 105 29.57 -9.28 -22.70
CA ILE A 105 30.38 -9.32 -23.93
C ILE A 105 31.80 -8.96 -23.50
N GLY A 106 32.58 -9.97 -23.09
CA GLY A 106 34.00 -9.81 -22.76
C GLY A 106 34.54 -10.76 -21.68
N GLY A 107 35.01 -11.94 -22.10
CA GLY A 107 36.23 -12.52 -21.54
C GLY A 107 36.11 -13.77 -20.67
N SER A 108 36.05 -14.96 -21.29
CA SER A 108 36.99 -16.03 -20.94
C SER A 108 37.17 -17.01 -22.10
N ASN A 109 37.72 -16.51 -23.21
CA ASN A 109 38.40 -17.36 -24.17
C ASN A 109 39.79 -17.69 -23.61
N TYR A 110 39.85 -18.50 -22.55
CA TYR A 110 41.09 -19.19 -22.18
C TYR A 110 40.87 -20.68 -22.43
N GLY A 111 41.17 -21.05 -23.67
CA GLY A 111 41.34 -22.44 -24.05
C GLY A 111 42.39 -23.09 -23.15
N ARG A 112 41.97 -24.11 -22.40
CA ARG A 112 42.90 -25.11 -21.89
C ARG A 112 43.31 -25.99 -23.05
N LYS A 113 44.36 -25.58 -23.76
CA LYS A 113 45.28 -26.50 -24.45
C LYS A 113 46.60 -26.44 -23.72
N SER A 114 46.89 -27.47 -22.95
CA SER A 114 48.22 -28.04 -22.65
C SER A 114 47.98 -29.29 -21.81
#